data_AF-A0A2T2VQW8-F1
#
_entry.id   AF-A0A2T2VQW8-F1
#
_cell.length_a   1.000
_cell.length_b   1.000
_cell.length_c   1.000
_cell.angle_alpha   90.00
_cell.angle_beta   90.00
_cell.angle_gamma   90.00
#
_symmetry.space_group_name_H-M   'P 1'
#
loop_
_entity.id
_entity.type
_entity.pdbx_description
1 polymer ?
#
loop_
_entity_poly.entity_id
_entity_poly.type
_entity_poly.pdbx_seq_one_letter_code
_entity_poly.pdbx_strand_id
1 'polypeptide(L)'
;MFDDGTLVNGTKEFSRFFTFILSLIKAHVKINKALDILKLDKLPFSKDTIEEAYKRRAKALHPDIGGSEEAFKELQQAYNTALNALVIASNVSNVTPEELALKKKRDVMREAMLKKRAQEDYLRNVQATKWIKRILFSLICLIVFFLIKPWVNSFIVERNPEERMATVVYTDRTDKFFVNWQFEGETYKKMFKGRFVEGKWLISDAGMPVLLGNNYIVRFNASNPKFAVLKDKFISPETAEVYYNIVRHSIADKLGLSLEDPAVICMYWSILDRFGVDGLAHVLFSKTPFLKNWYHNENTYKGLVASEEYQNLYRSCLVQAE
;
A
#
# COMPACT_ATOMS: atom_id res chain seq x y z
N MET A 1 12.21 -15.30 16.80
CA MET A 1 11.53 -15.18 15.51
C MET A 1 12.35 -16.00 14.54
N PHE A 2 11.97 -17.28 14.42
CA PHE A 2 12.78 -18.30 13.75
C PHE A 2 12.58 -18.26 12.24
N ASP A 3 13.68 -18.54 11.56
CA ASP A 3 13.92 -18.50 10.13
C ASP A 3 13.03 -19.52 9.38
N ASP A 4 12.03 -19.05 8.64
CA ASP A 4 11.06 -19.88 7.90
C ASP A 4 11.50 -20.15 6.44
N GLY A 5 12.81 -20.00 6.16
CA GLY A 5 13.36 -20.04 4.80
C GLY A 5 14.05 -21.36 4.40
N THR A 6 14.33 -22.26 5.34
CA THR A 6 15.18 -23.45 5.10
C THR A 6 14.41 -24.76 4.94
N LEU A 7 13.12 -24.82 5.32
CA LEU A 7 12.31 -26.04 5.23
C LEU A 7 11.64 -26.26 3.85
N VAL A 8 11.49 -25.21 3.04
CA VAL A 8 10.77 -25.28 1.75
C VAL A 8 11.64 -25.81 0.59
N ASN A 9 12.97 -25.65 0.67
CA ASN A 9 13.88 -26.16 -0.37
C ASN A 9 14.22 -27.64 -0.17
N GLY A 10 14.28 -28.12 1.08
CA GLY A 10 14.50 -29.54 1.38
C GLY A 10 13.37 -30.44 0.88
N THR A 11 12.11 -29.99 0.98
CA THR A 11 10.93 -30.76 0.53
C THR A 11 10.82 -30.88 -0.99
N LYS A 12 11.28 -29.87 -1.76
CA LYS A 12 11.31 -29.94 -3.23
C LYS A 12 12.40 -30.87 -3.76
N GLU A 13 13.58 -30.88 -3.14
CA GLU A 13 14.63 -31.84 -3.49
C GLU A 13 14.27 -33.25 -3.07
N PHE A 14 13.69 -33.44 -1.88
CA PHE A 14 13.21 -34.74 -1.43
C PHE A 14 12.08 -35.29 -2.32
N SER A 15 11.16 -34.43 -2.75
CA SER A 15 10.08 -34.79 -3.69
C SER A 15 10.61 -35.18 -5.08
N ARG A 16 11.60 -34.45 -5.61
CA ARG A 16 12.27 -34.81 -6.87
C ARG A 16 13.06 -36.11 -6.76
N PHE A 17 13.76 -36.31 -5.66
CA PHE A 17 14.48 -37.54 -5.38
C PHE A 17 13.52 -38.73 -5.26
N PHE A 18 12.42 -38.57 -4.53
CA PHE A 18 11.39 -39.60 -4.38
C PHE A 18 10.70 -39.93 -5.72
N THR A 19 10.42 -38.92 -6.55
CA THR A 19 9.84 -39.11 -7.89
C THR A 19 10.81 -39.83 -8.84
N PHE A 20 12.11 -39.54 -8.74
CA PHE A 20 13.15 -40.22 -9.49
C PHE A 20 13.30 -41.69 -9.05
N ILE A 21 13.30 -41.95 -7.74
CA ILE A 21 13.33 -43.31 -7.18
C ILE A 21 12.10 -44.11 -7.61
N LEU A 22 10.89 -43.53 -7.54
CA LEU A 22 9.66 -44.17 -8.02
C LEU A 22 9.68 -44.46 -9.53
N SER A 23 10.28 -43.58 -10.32
CA SER A 23 10.47 -43.79 -11.76
C SER A 23 11.39 -44.98 -12.04
N LEU A 24 12.51 -45.09 -11.31
CA LEU A 24 13.45 -46.20 -11.41
C LEU A 24 12.81 -47.53 -10.98
N ILE A 25 12.05 -47.53 -9.88
CA ILE A 25 11.34 -48.73 -9.42
C ILE A 25 10.29 -49.16 -10.46
N LYS A 26 9.52 -48.21 -11.01
CA LYS A 26 8.54 -48.51 -12.08
C LYS A 26 9.21 -49.05 -13.35
N ALA A 27 10.38 -48.52 -13.73
CA ALA A 27 11.13 -49.02 -14.87
C ALA A 27 11.65 -50.44 -14.63
N HIS A 28 12.18 -50.72 -13.44
CA HIS A 28 12.66 -52.05 -13.06
C HIS A 28 11.53 -53.10 -13.06
N VAL A 29 10.37 -52.77 -12.49
CA VAL A 29 9.19 -53.64 -12.48
C VAL A 29 8.69 -53.92 -13.91
N LYS A 30 8.68 -52.91 -14.79
CA LYS A 30 8.29 -53.08 -16.20
C LYS A 30 9.24 -54.00 -16.97
N ILE A 31 10.55 -53.88 -16.73
CA ILE A 31 11.56 -54.73 -17.38
C ILE A 31 11.42 -56.18 -16.89
N ASN A 32 11.25 -56.41 -15.58
CA ASN A 32 11.08 -57.76 -15.04
C ASN A 32 9.80 -58.42 -15.56
N LYS A 33 8.68 -57.68 -15.64
CA LYS A 33 7.43 -58.18 -16.24
C LYS A 33 7.61 -58.54 -17.73
N ALA A 34 8.36 -57.73 -18.48
CA ALA A 34 8.65 -58.00 -19.89
C ALA A 34 9.51 -59.27 -20.07
N LEU A 35 10.50 -59.49 -19.20
CA LEU A 35 11.34 -60.68 -19.20
C LEU A 35 10.54 -61.95 -18.86
N ASP A 36 9.64 -61.87 -17.89
CA ASP A 36 8.76 -62.99 -17.50
C ASP A 36 7.80 -63.40 -18.65
N ILE A 37 7.18 -62.43 -19.32
CA ILE A 37 6.35 -62.68 -20.51
C ILE A 37 7.16 -63.37 -21.62
N LEU A 38 8.41 -62.94 -21.83
CA LEU A 38 9.31 -63.55 -22.80
C LEU A 38 9.94 -64.88 -22.34
N LYS A 39 9.74 -65.30 -21.08
CA LYS A 39 10.42 -66.46 -20.45
C LYS A 39 11.95 -66.34 -20.49
N LEU A 40 12.44 -65.16 -20.13
CA LEU A 40 13.87 -64.88 -19.98
C LEU A 40 14.19 -64.62 -18.51
N ASP A 41 15.18 -65.32 -17.95
CA ASP A 41 15.56 -65.16 -16.53
C ASP A 41 16.27 -63.83 -16.26
N LYS A 42 16.92 -63.26 -17.28
CA LYS A 42 17.62 -61.98 -17.22
C LYS A 42 17.65 -61.33 -18.59
N LEU A 43 17.88 -60.01 -18.63
CA LEU A 43 18.07 -59.28 -19.88
C LEU A 43 19.30 -59.85 -20.61
N PRO A 44 19.14 -60.41 -21.82
CA PRO A 44 20.26 -61.01 -22.54
C PRO A 44 21.13 -59.92 -23.16
N PHE A 45 22.38 -60.27 -23.46
CA PHE A 45 23.37 -59.35 -24.04
C PHE A 45 23.26 -59.18 -25.56
N SER A 46 22.38 -59.96 -26.21
CA SER A 46 22.18 -59.91 -27.66
C SER A 46 20.71 -59.67 -28.00
N LYS A 47 20.47 -58.92 -29.07
CA LYS A 47 19.14 -58.72 -29.65
C LYS A 47 18.55 -60.04 -30.16
N ASP A 48 19.39 -60.92 -30.70
CA ASP A 48 18.95 -62.17 -31.35
C ASP A 48 18.24 -63.10 -30.36
N THR A 49 18.72 -63.13 -29.11
CA THR A 49 18.12 -63.94 -28.04
C THR A 49 16.75 -63.41 -27.60
N ILE A 50 16.53 -62.10 -27.66
CA ILE A 50 15.20 -61.49 -27.41
C ILE A 50 14.25 -61.83 -28.56
N GLU A 51 14.74 -61.79 -29.80
CA GLU A 51 13.95 -62.07 -31.01
C GLU A 51 13.53 -63.54 -31.12
N GLU A 52 14.42 -64.48 -30.78
CA GLU A 52 14.11 -65.91 -30.73
C GLU A 52 13.06 -66.25 -29.68
N ALA A 53 13.18 -65.67 -28.47
CA ALA A 53 12.21 -65.83 -27.40
C ALA A 53 10.83 -65.30 -27.81
N TYR A 54 10.79 -64.12 -28.44
CA TYR A 54 9.58 -63.54 -29.00
C TYR A 54 8.97 -64.45 -30.09
N LYS A 55 9.73 -64.91 -31.09
CA LYS A 55 9.24 -65.78 -32.16
C LYS A 55 8.66 -67.09 -31.63
N ARG A 56 9.31 -67.70 -30.63
CA ARG A 56 8.83 -68.93 -29.99
C ARG A 56 7.48 -68.72 -29.29
N ARG A 57 7.33 -67.60 -28.58
CA ARG A 57 6.09 -67.24 -27.89
C ARG A 57 4.98 -66.83 -28.86
N ALA A 58 5.31 -66.07 -29.89
CA ALA A 58 4.38 -65.62 -30.92
C ALA A 58 3.73 -66.81 -31.64
N LYS A 59 4.49 -67.87 -31.94
CA LYS A 59 3.97 -69.12 -32.50
C LYS A 59 3.00 -69.88 -31.61
N ALA A 60 2.99 -69.63 -30.30
CA ALA A 60 2.11 -70.33 -29.35
C ALA A 60 0.90 -69.49 -28.94
N LEU A 61 0.98 -68.16 -29.10
CA LEU A 61 -0.03 -67.19 -28.66
C LEU A 61 -0.69 -66.45 -29.82
N HIS A 62 -0.44 -66.87 -31.07
CA HIS A 62 -0.99 -66.19 -32.24
C HIS A 62 -2.53 -66.30 -32.26
N PRO A 63 -3.28 -65.22 -32.54
CA PRO A 63 -4.74 -65.26 -32.61
C PRO A 63 -5.28 -66.31 -33.60
N ASP A 64 -4.62 -66.46 -34.75
CA ASP A 64 -5.02 -67.40 -35.82
C ASP A 64 -4.95 -68.89 -35.43
N ILE A 65 -4.25 -69.23 -34.35
CA ILE A 65 -4.17 -70.62 -33.84
C ILE A 65 -4.98 -70.82 -32.56
N GLY A 66 -5.87 -69.86 -32.22
CA GLY A 66 -6.72 -69.89 -31.03
C GLY A 66 -6.16 -69.13 -29.83
N GLY A 67 -5.12 -68.31 -30.00
CA GLY A 67 -4.63 -67.38 -28.97
C GLY A 67 -5.53 -66.16 -28.81
N SER A 68 -5.40 -65.42 -27.70
CA SER A 68 -6.11 -64.14 -27.54
C SER A 68 -5.29 -62.98 -28.12
N GLU A 69 -5.99 -62.04 -28.78
CA GLU A 69 -5.37 -60.81 -29.31
C GLU A 69 -4.72 -59.97 -28.20
N GLU A 70 -5.30 -60.00 -27.00
CA GLU A 70 -4.77 -59.32 -25.81
C GLU A 70 -3.43 -59.90 -25.38
N ALA A 71 -3.29 -61.23 -25.32
CA ALA A 71 -2.03 -61.88 -24.96
C ALA A 71 -0.93 -61.61 -26.00
N PHE A 72 -1.29 -61.49 -27.28
CA PHE A 72 -0.35 -61.16 -28.34
C PHE A 72 0.13 -59.70 -28.25
N LYS A 73 -0.76 -58.75 -27.91
CA LYS A 73 -0.40 -57.35 -27.64
C LYS A 73 0.54 -57.20 -26.45
N GLU A 74 0.29 -57.93 -25.36
CA GLU A 74 1.19 -57.92 -24.19
C GLU A 74 2.58 -58.47 -24.53
N LEU A 75 2.65 -59.52 -25.36
CA LEU A 75 3.91 -60.07 -25.84
C LEU A 75 4.70 -59.06 -26.69
N GLN A 76 4.03 -58.33 -27.58
CA GLN A 76 4.67 -57.28 -28.38
C GLN A 76 5.24 -56.14 -27.51
N GLN A 77 4.50 -55.73 -26.47
CA GLN A 77 4.95 -54.71 -25.53
C GLN A 77 6.16 -55.17 -24.70
N ALA A 78 6.16 -56.45 -24.28
CA ALA A 78 7.28 -57.05 -23.58
C ALA A 78 8.55 -57.06 -24.45
N TYR A 79 8.44 -57.45 -25.72
CA TYR A 79 9.54 -57.43 -26.69
C TYR A 79 10.16 -56.03 -26.84
N ASN A 80 9.34 -55.00 -27.08
CA ASN A 80 9.81 -53.63 -27.25
C ASN A 80 10.49 -53.08 -25.98
N THR A 81 9.96 -53.44 -24.81
CA THR A 81 10.51 -52.99 -23.52
C THR A 81 11.90 -53.60 -23.27
N ALA A 82 12.08 -54.89 -23.56
CA ALA A 82 13.38 -55.57 -23.43
C ALA A 82 14.42 -54.99 -24.41
N LEU A 83 14.04 -54.71 -25.65
CA LEU A 83 14.94 -54.15 -26.66
C LEU A 83 15.42 -52.73 -26.31
N ASN A 84 14.53 -51.87 -25.82
CA ASN A 84 14.90 -50.52 -25.37
C ASN A 84 15.83 -50.55 -24.15
N ALA A 85 15.61 -51.48 -23.22
CA ALA A 85 16.48 -51.66 -22.06
C ALA A 85 17.90 -52.06 -22.47
N LEU A 86 18.04 -52.93 -23.48
CA LEU A 86 19.34 -53.33 -24.03
C LEU A 86 20.12 -52.14 -24.61
N VAL A 87 19.45 -51.28 -25.39
CA VAL A 87 20.07 -50.08 -26.01
C VAL A 87 20.58 -49.09 -24.96
N ILE A 88 19.82 -48.88 -23.88
CA ILE A 88 20.23 -47.98 -22.79
C ILE A 88 21.45 -48.54 -22.07
N ALA A 89 21.46 -49.85 -21.79
CA ALA A 89 22.59 -50.50 -21.13
C ALA A 89 23.88 -50.43 -21.96
N SER A 90 23.79 -50.61 -23.29
CA SER A 90 24.95 -50.51 -24.18
C SER A 90 25.50 -49.09 -24.32
N ASN A 91 24.67 -48.06 -24.18
CA ASN A 91 25.11 -46.67 -24.30
C ASN A 91 25.89 -46.19 -23.05
N VAL A 92 25.62 -46.76 -21.87
CA VAL A 92 26.32 -46.41 -20.63
C VAL A 92 27.71 -47.03 -20.56
N SER A 93 27.96 -48.17 -21.22
CA SER A 93 29.29 -48.82 -21.23
C SER A 93 30.29 -48.20 -22.19
N ASN A 94 29.87 -47.30 -23.10
CA ASN A 94 30.72 -46.73 -24.15
C ASN A 94 31.32 -45.35 -23.82
N VAL A 95 31.28 -44.91 -22.55
CA VAL A 95 31.90 -43.64 -22.13
C VAL A 95 33.42 -43.79 -22.11
N THR A 96 34.11 -43.07 -22.99
CA THR A 96 35.57 -43.12 -23.09
C THR A 96 36.24 -42.37 -21.92
N PRO A 97 37.44 -42.78 -21.46
CA PRO A 97 38.16 -42.09 -20.39
C PRO A 97 38.49 -40.61 -20.72
N GLU A 98 38.58 -40.25 -21.99
CA GLU A 98 38.78 -38.88 -22.47
C GLU A 98 37.56 -37.98 -22.23
N GLU A 99 36.35 -38.48 -22.46
CA GLU A 99 35.09 -37.75 -22.21
C GLU A 99 34.91 -37.44 -20.72
N LEU A 100 35.32 -38.38 -19.86
CA LEU A 100 35.26 -38.22 -18.41
C LEU A 100 36.27 -37.18 -17.91
N ALA A 101 37.47 -37.13 -18.51
CA ALA A 101 38.47 -36.10 -18.23
C ALA A 101 38.01 -34.70 -18.71
N LEU A 102 37.35 -34.63 -19.88
CA LEU A 102 36.80 -33.38 -20.41
C LEU A 102 35.65 -32.84 -19.55
N LYS A 103 34.79 -33.73 -19.03
CA LYS A 103 33.70 -33.37 -18.13
C LYS A 103 34.23 -32.77 -16.82
N LYS A 104 35.24 -33.38 -16.20
CA LYS A 104 35.90 -32.83 -15.00
C LYS A 104 36.48 -31.43 -15.24
N LYS A 105 37.13 -31.19 -16.39
CA LYS A 105 37.65 -29.85 -16.75
C LYS A 105 36.52 -28.82 -16.86
N ARG A 106 35.38 -29.19 -17.45
CA ARG A 106 34.20 -28.31 -17.56
C ARG A 106 33.58 -28.01 -16.20
N ASP A 107 33.51 -28.99 -15.31
CA ASP A 107 32.95 -28.82 -13.96
C ASP A 107 33.83 -27.88 -13.12
N VAL A 108 35.16 -28.04 -13.16
CA VAL A 108 36.10 -27.13 -12.50
C VAL A 108 36.00 -25.71 -13.05
N MET A 109 35.92 -25.56 -14.37
CA MET A 109 35.74 -24.26 -15.02
C MET A 109 34.40 -23.61 -14.65
N ARG A 110 33.33 -24.41 -14.55
CA ARG A 110 32.00 -23.97 -14.13
C ARG A 110 32.01 -23.49 -12.69
N GLU A 111 32.62 -24.22 -11.78
CA GLU A 111 32.75 -23.81 -10.37
C GLU A 111 33.55 -22.52 -10.22
N ALA A 112 34.66 -22.37 -10.96
CA ALA A 112 35.45 -21.14 -10.96
C ALA A 112 34.65 -19.94 -11.50
N MET A 113 33.88 -20.14 -12.58
CA MET A 113 32.99 -19.13 -13.15
C MET A 113 31.88 -18.73 -12.18
N LEU A 114 31.25 -19.69 -11.51
CA LEU A 114 30.19 -19.44 -10.53
C LEU A 114 30.72 -18.65 -9.31
N LYS A 115 31.91 -18.99 -8.81
CA LYS A 115 32.57 -18.24 -7.73
C LYS A 115 32.86 -16.80 -8.15
N LYS A 116 33.38 -16.59 -9.35
CA LYS A 116 33.65 -15.25 -9.90
C LYS A 116 32.38 -14.42 -10.03
N ARG A 117 31.31 -14.99 -10.60
CA ARG A 117 30.01 -14.32 -10.72
C ARG A 117 29.41 -13.97 -9.36
N ALA A 118 29.49 -14.89 -8.38
CA ALA A 118 29.00 -14.63 -7.02
C ALA A 118 29.73 -13.46 -6.34
N GLN A 119 31.05 -13.34 -6.55
CA GLN A 119 31.83 -12.22 -6.04
C GLN A 119 31.48 -10.90 -6.74
N GLU A 120 31.34 -10.90 -8.06
CA GLU A 120 30.93 -9.73 -8.84
C GLU A 120 29.52 -9.24 -8.42
N ASP A 121 28.57 -10.15 -8.27
CA ASP A 121 27.21 -9.83 -7.82
C ASP A 121 27.19 -9.32 -6.38
N TYR A 122 28.02 -9.88 -5.48
CA TYR A 122 28.16 -9.38 -4.11
C TYR A 122 28.64 -7.92 -4.09
N LEU A 123 29.69 -7.60 -4.86
CA LEU A 123 30.22 -6.23 -4.93
C LEU A 123 29.19 -5.25 -5.50
N ARG A 124 28.47 -5.65 -6.55
CA ARG A 124 27.36 -4.85 -7.13
C ARG A 124 26.25 -4.62 -6.12
N ASN A 125 25.87 -5.63 -5.34
CA ASN A 125 24.83 -5.53 -4.33
C ASN A 125 25.24 -4.61 -3.17
N VAL A 126 26.49 -4.70 -2.71
CA VAL A 126 27.01 -3.79 -1.66
C VAL A 126 27.02 -2.35 -2.16
N GLN A 127 27.47 -2.11 -3.40
CA GLN A 127 27.48 -0.77 -3.98
C GLN A 127 26.06 -0.22 -4.19
N ALA A 128 25.14 -1.03 -4.72
CA ALA A 128 23.74 -0.68 -4.89
C ALA A 128 23.07 -0.34 -3.54
N THR A 129 23.34 -1.14 -2.51
CA THR A 129 22.76 -0.93 -1.17
C THR A 129 23.27 0.37 -0.53
N LYS A 130 24.54 0.76 -0.74
CA LYS A 130 25.06 2.06 -0.29
C LYS A 130 24.32 3.22 -0.95
N TRP A 131 24.07 3.15 -2.25
CA TRP A 131 23.31 4.18 -2.97
C TRP A 131 21.84 4.24 -2.52
N ILE A 132 21.19 3.09 -2.35
CA ILE A 132 19.83 3.01 -1.83
C ILE A 132 19.74 3.64 -0.44
N LYS A 133 20.68 3.33 0.46
CA LYS A 133 20.72 3.94 1.81
C LYS A 133 20.87 5.47 1.76
N ARG A 134 21.71 6.00 0.85
CA ARG A 134 21.88 7.46 0.68
C ARG A 134 20.61 8.14 0.17
N ILE A 135 19.96 7.56 -0.83
CA ILE A 135 18.70 8.07 -1.37
C ILE A 135 17.62 8.05 -0.31
N LEU A 136 17.47 6.93 0.42
CA LEU A 136 16.49 6.79 1.49
C LEU A 136 16.72 7.81 2.61
N PHE A 137 17.97 8.01 3.04
CA PHE A 137 18.31 9.01 4.05
C PHE A 137 17.94 10.43 3.60
N SER A 138 18.29 10.79 2.36
CA SER A 138 17.93 12.09 1.79
C SER A 138 16.41 12.31 1.77
N LEU A 139 15.64 11.29 1.37
CA LEU A 139 14.18 11.35 1.32
C LEU A 139 13.56 11.49 2.72
N ILE A 140 14.11 10.79 3.71
CA ILE A 140 13.71 10.93 5.12
C ILE A 140 14.00 12.35 5.63
N CYS A 141 15.21 12.90 5.39
CA CYS A 141 15.55 14.27 5.78
C CYS A 141 14.61 15.30 5.15
N LEU A 142 14.24 15.11 3.88
CA LEU A 142 13.31 15.98 3.17
C LEU A 142 11.91 15.93 3.81
N ILE A 143 11.40 14.74 4.14
CA ILE A 143 10.12 14.59 4.86
C ILE A 143 10.18 15.31 6.22
N VAL A 144 11.23 15.07 7.00
CA VAL A 144 11.43 15.69 8.32
C VAL A 144 11.47 17.22 8.21
N PHE A 145 12.13 17.76 7.19
CA PHE A 145 12.16 19.21 6.95
C PHE A 145 10.76 19.80 6.74
N PHE A 146 9.92 19.15 5.93
CA PHE A 146 8.54 19.61 5.71
C PHE A 146 7.68 19.54 6.99
N LEU A 147 7.92 18.54 7.86
CA LEU A 147 7.21 18.41 9.14
C LEU A 147 7.63 19.46 10.17
N ILE A 148 8.92 19.85 10.19
CA ILE A 148 9.46 20.82 11.17
C ILE A 148 9.18 22.27 10.77
N LYS A 149 9.01 22.57 9.47
CA LYS A 149 8.77 23.92 8.94
C LYS A 149 7.70 24.75 9.70
N PRO A 150 6.47 24.25 9.98
CA PRO A 150 5.47 25.04 10.71
C PRO A 150 5.93 25.41 12.12
N TRP A 151 6.60 24.50 12.82
CA TRP A 151 7.15 24.73 14.16
C TRP A 151 8.25 25.79 14.17
N VAL A 152 9.12 25.79 13.16
CA VAL A 152 10.14 26.84 12.99
C VAL A 152 9.49 28.21 12.77
N ASN A 153 8.42 28.28 11.96
CA ASN A 153 7.71 29.54 11.72
C ASN A 153 7.08 30.08 13.01
N SER A 154 6.40 29.25 13.81
CA SER A 154 5.85 29.69 15.10
C SER A 154 6.94 30.11 16.09
N PHE A 155 8.02 29.32 16.18
CA PHE A 155 9.14 29.62 17.08
C PHE A 155 9.85 30.95 16.73
N ILE A 156 10.01 31.25 15.45
CA ILE A 156 10.58 32.54 15.02
C ILE A 156 9.62 33.69 15.36
N VAL A 157 8.31 33.52 15.14
CA VAL A 157 7.31 34.54 15.50
C VAL A 157 7.32 34.87 16.99
N GLU A 158 7.52 33.87 17.86
CA GLU A 158 7.52 34.05 19.31
C GLU A 158 8.72 34.85 19.86
N ARG A 159 9.82 34.96 19.11
CA ARG A 159 11.01 35.71 19.56
C ARG A 159 10.79 37.22 19.66
N ASN A 160 9.98 37.79 18.79
CA ASN A 160 9.65 39.22 18.79
C ASN A 160 8.24 39.42 18.21
N PRO A 161 7.18 39.04 18.96
CA PRO A 161 5.85 38.94 18.41
C PRO A 161 5.16 40.30 18.37
N GLU A 162 4.55 40.61 17.23
CA GLU A 162 3.57 41.67 17.09
C GLU A 162 2.28 41.16 16.45
N GLU A 163 1.17 41.80 16.79
CA GLU A 163 -0.16 41.46 16.29
C GLU A 163 -0.78 42.65 15.57
N ARG A 164 -1.35 42.39 14.38
CA ARG A 164 -2.09 43.38 13.60
C ARG A 164 -3.30 42.74 12.95
N MET A 165 -4.31 43.57 12.68
CA MET A 165 -5.41 43.16 11.82
C MET A 165 -4.94 43.02 10.39
N ALA A 166 -5.39 41.94 9.76
CA ALA A 166 -4.99 41.55 8.45
C ALA A 166 -6.22 41.13 7.64
N THR A 167 -6.27 41.58 6.40
CA THR A 167 -7.45 41.42 5.53
C THR A 167 -7.18 40.35 4.48
N VAL A 168 -8.16 39.48 4.25
CA VAL A 168 -8.12 38.52 3.14
C VAL A 168 -8.30 39.26 1.83
N VAL A 169 -7.27 39.23 0.98
CA VAL A 169 -7.27 39.92 -0.31
C VAL A 169 -7.49 38.97 -1.49
N TYR A 170 -7.38 37.67 -1.28
CA TYR A 170 -7.58 36.68 -2.31
C TYR A 170 -7.86 35.31 -1.70
N THR A 171 -8.78 34.58 -2.32
CA THR A 171 -9.08 33.18 -2.02
C THR A 171 -9.03 32.38 -3.32
N ASP A 172 -8.30 31.27 -3.33
CA ASP A 172 -8.29 30.33 -4.44
C ASP A 172 -9.46 29.35 -4.31
N ARG A 173 -9.79 28.65 -5.41
CA ARG A 173 -10.73 27.52 -5.44
C ARG A 173 -10.08 26.18 -5.06
N THR A 174 -8.87 26.22 -4.49
CA THR A 174 -8.09 25.04 -4.11
C THR A 174 -7.95 24.92 -2.59
N ASP A 175 -6.85 25.42 -2.03
CA ASP A 175 -6.48 25.26 -0.61
C ASP A 175 -5.73 26.47 -0.06
N LYS A 176 -5.74 27.61 -0.77
CA LYS A 176 -4.89 28.76 -0.45
C LYS A 176 -5.65 30.06 -0.46
N PHE A 177 -5.23 30.96 0.42
CA PHE A 177 -5.70 32.34 0.46
C PHE A 177 -4.55 33.27 0.84
N PHE A 178 -4.64 34.53 0.44
CA PHE A 178 -3.68 35.56 0.81
C PHE A 178 -4.29 36.53 1.79
N VAL A 179 -3.49 36.87 2.80
CA VAL A 179 -3.83 37.88 3.78
C VAL A 179 -2.76 38.97 3.73
N ASN A 180 -3.21 40.22 3.80
CA ASN A 180 -2.36 41.40 3.83
C ASN A 180 -2.52 42.14 5.16
N TRP A 181 -1.43 42.70 5.68
CA TRP A 181 -1.44 43.61 6.82
C TRP A 181 -0.41 44.71 6.62
N GLN A 182 -0.58 45.82 7.35
CA GLN A 182 0.34 46.94 7.32
C GLN A 182 1.20 46.97 8.58
N PHE A 183 2.50 47.22 8.41
CA PHE A 183 3.46 47.38 9.48
C PHE A 183 4.57 48.35 9.04
N GLU A 184 4.87 49.35 9.87
CA GLU A 184 5.89 50.39 9.58
C GLU A 184 5.72 51.10 8.22
N GLY A 185 4.48 51.27 7.75
CA GLY A 185 4.18 51.91 6.46
C GLY A 185 4.31 50.98 5.24
N GLU A 186 4.77 49.74 5.43
CA GLU A 186 4.82 48.71 4.38
C GLU A 186 3.64 47.75 4.46
N THR A 187 3.18 47.27 3.29
CA THR A 187 2.15 46.23 3.21
C THR A 187 2.80 44.87 3.01
N TYR A 188 2.60 43.98 3.96
CA TYR A 188 3.06 42.60 3.90
C TYR A 188 1.93 41.71 3.39
N LYS A 189 2.28 40.76 2.51
CA LYS A 189 1.37 39.77 1.93
C LYS A 189 1.89 38.37 2.20
N LYS A 190 1.05 37.50 2.76
CA LYS A 190 1.40 36.09 3.00
C LYS A 190 0.29 35.15 2.54
N MET A 191 0.71 34.03 1.97
CA MET A 191 -0.16 32.91 1.65
C MET A 191 -0.34 32.04 2.89
N PHE A 192 -1.58 31.73 3.21
CA PHE A 192 -1.96 30.72 4.18
C PHE A 192 -2.65 29.55 3.48
N LYS A 193 -2.56 28.37 4.09
CA LYS A 193 -3.28 27.18 3.64
C LYS A 193 -4.60 27.09 4.39
N GLY A 194 -5.63 26.67 3.69
CA GLY A 194 -6.92 26.27 4.24
C GLY A 194 -7.29 24.90 3.73
N ARG A 195 -8.56 24.54 3.91
CA ARG A 195 -9.13 23.28 3.42
C ARG A 195 -10.43 23.56 2.69
N PHE A 196 -10.64 22.90 1.55
CA PHE A 196 -11.92 22.98 0.85
C PHE A 196 -12.90 21.94 1.41
N VAL A 197 -14.09 22.39 1.82
CA VAL A 197 -15.15 21.56 2.39
C VAL A 197 -16.40 21.67 1.53
N GLU A 198 -17.01 20.51 1.24
CA GLU A 198 -18.25 20.37 0.45
C GLU A 198 -18.21 20.98 -0.96
N GLY A 199 -17.02 21.23 -1.52
CA GLY A 199 -16.93 21.87 -2.83
C GLY A 199 -17.37 23.34 -2.82
N LYS A 200 -17.61 23.93 -1.64
CA LYS A 200 -18.23 25.24 -1.47
C LYS A 200 -17.37 26.18 -0.63
N TRP A 201 -16.83 25.69 0.48
CA TRP A 201 -16.19 26.53 1.49
C TRP A 201 -14.69 26.28 1.56
N LEU A 202 -13.89 27.31 1.33
CA LEU A 202 -12.50 27.33 1.78
C LEU A 202 -12.49 27.74 3.25
N ILE A 203 -12.13 26.83 4.15
CA ILE A 203 -12.11 27.07 5.60
C ILE A 203 -10.68 27.21 6.13
N SER A 204 -10.53 27.98 7.21
CA SER A 204 -9.28 28.08 7.96
C SER A 204 -9.13 26.93 8.98
N ASP A 205 -8.06 26.94 9.76
CA ASP A 205 -7.80 25.91 10.78
C ASP A 205 -8.85 25.91 11.89
N ALA A 206 -9.41 27.08 12.22
CA ALA A 206 -10.53 27.26 13.14
C ALA A 206 -11.89 26.78 12.57
N GLY A 207 -11.94 26.34 11.31
CA GLY A 207 -13.11 25.68 10.73
C GLY A 207 -14.09 26.59 10.00
N MET A 208 -14.03 27.91 10.19
CA MET A 208 -14.95 28.84 9.52
C MET A 208 -14.51 29.21 8.09
N PRO A 209 -15.45 29.57 7.19
CA PRO A 209 -15.12 30.00 5.84
C PRO A 209 -14.26 31.27 5.78
N VAL A 210 -13.21 31.24 4.97
CA VAL A 210 -12.37 32.39 4.68
C VAL A 210 -12.92 33.09 3.44
N LEU A 211 -13.45 34.29 3.63
CA LEU A 211 -14.03 35.10 2.55
C LEU A 211 -13.18 36.34 2.30
N LEU A 212 -13.27 36.84 1.06
CA LEU A 212 -12.61 38.08 0.66
C LEU A 212 -13.13 39.24 1.52
N GLY A 213 -12.21 40.05 2.05
CA GLY A 213 -12.55 41.16 2.95
C GLY A 213 -12.67 40.77 4.42
N ASN A 214 -12.67 39.48 4.78
CA ASN A 214 -12.61 39.08 6.19
C ASN A 214 -11.31 39.58 6.83
N ASN A 215 -11.44 40.04 8.06
CA ASN A 215 -10.33 40.52 8.88
C ASN A 215 -10.04 39.55 10.02
N TYR A 216 -8.78 39.16 10.15
CA TYR A 216 -8.26 38.27 11.19
C TYR A 216 -7.03 38.90 11.84
N ILE A 217 -6.69 38.45 13.05
CA ILE A 217 -5.42 38.81 13.66
C ILE A 217 -4.30 37.99 13.01
N VAL A 218 -3.23 38.66 12.57
CA VAL A 218 -1.97 38.00 12.19
C VAL A 218 -0.92 38.35 13.23
N ARG A 219 -0.29 37.31 13.77
CA ARG A 219 0.86 37.41 14.67
C ARG A 219 2.14 37.17 13.86
N PHE A 220 3.07 38.11 13.85
CA PHE A 220 4.29 38.05 13.05
C PHE A 220 5.51 38.46 13.87
N ASN A 221 6.71 38.18 13.34
CA ASN A 221 7.95 38.64 13.95
C ASN A 221 8.22 40.09 13.50
N ALA A 222 8.31 41.04 14.42
CA ALA A 222 8.54 42.45 14.07
C ALA A 222 9.88 42.70 13.34
N SER A 223 10.92 41.93 13.66
CA SER A 223 12.22 42.01 12.98
C SER A 223 12.23 41.34 11.59
N ASN A 224 11.30 40.43 11.32
CA ASN A 224 11.12 39.82 10.00
C ASN A 224 9.65 39.43 9.77
N PRO A 225 8.82 40.37 9.27
CA PRO A 225 7.37 40.16 9.16
C PRO A 225 6.95 39.04 8.21
N LYS A 226 7.85 38.51 7.38
CA LYS A 226 7.55 37.34 6.52
C LYS A 226 7.20 36.09 7.36
N PHE A 227 7.76 35.97 8.56
CA PHE A 227 7.35 34.95 9.54
C PHE A 227 6.10 35.43 10.26
N ALA A 228 5.02 34.68 10.08
CA ALA A 228 3.68 35.07 10.52
C ALA A 228 2.78 33.85 10.64
N VAL A 229 1.83 33.92 11.58
CA VAL A 229 0.81 32.93 11.89
C VAL A 229 -0.54 33.64 11.95
N LEU A 230 -1.53 33.08 11.26
CA LEU A 230 -2.90 33.58 11.31
C LEU A 230 -3.57 33.11 12.61
N LYS A 231 -4.19 34.03 13.33
CA LYS A 231 -4.98 33.77 14.53
C LYS A 231 -6.46 33.87 14.17
N ASP A 232 -6.93 32.90 13.41
CA ASP A 232 -8.28 32.80 12.85
C ASP A 232 -9.39 32.52 13.88
N LYS A 233 -9.01 32.21 15.13
CA LYS A 233 -9.93 32.15 16.27
C LYS A 233 -10.45 33.52 16.70
N PHE A 234 -9.71 34.59 16.39
CA PHE A 234 -10.07 35.96 16.74
C PHE A 234 -10.45 36.70 15.47
N ILE A 235 -11.70 37.15 15.43
CA ILE A 235 -12.31 37.80 14.26
C ILE A 235 -12.70 39.23 14.60
N SER A 236 -12.68 40.10 13.60
CA SER A 236 -13.20 41.45 13.76
C SER A 236 -14.73 41.46 13.84
N PRO A 237 -15.35 42.54 14.34
CA PRO A 237 -16.81 42.70 14.33
C PRO A 237 -17.42 42.54 12.93
N GLU A 238 -16.77 43.08 11.89
CA GLU A 238 -17.25 42.99 10.51
C GLU A 238 -17.23 41.54 10.01
N THR A 239 -16.17 40.78 10.34
CA THR A 239 -16.11 39.35 10.04
C THR A 239 -17.18 38.57 10.81
N ALA A 240 -17.48 38.96 12.06
CA ALA A 240 -18.55 38.36 12.84
C ALA A 240 -19.93 38.60 12.21
N GLU A 241 -20.19 39.77 11.61
CA GLU A 241 -21.43 40.01 10.87
C GLU A 241 -21.52 39.17 9.59
N VAL A 242 -20.41 39.02 8.86
CA VAL A 242 -20.33 38.13 7.70
C VAL A 242 -20.65 36.69 8.10
N TYR A 243 -20.09 36.21 9.21
CA TYR A 243 -20.38 34.88 9.73
C TYR A 243 -21.82 34.73 10.20
N TYR A 244 -22.41 35.76 10.83
CA TYR A 244 -23.83 35.76 11.20
C TYR A 244 -24.72 35.48 9.97
N ASN A 245 -24.47 36.21 8.87
CA ASN A 245 -25.24 36.06 7.64
C ASN A 245 -25.21 34.64 7.05
N ILE A 246 -24.14 33.89 7.30
CA ILE A 246 -23.96 32.52 6.81
C ILE A 246 -24.57 31.51 7.80
N VAL A 247 -24.27 31.67 9.10
CA VAL A 247 -24.60 30.69 10.14
C VAL A 247 -26.07 30.77 10.55
N ARG A 248 -26.70 31.96 10.49
CA ARG A 248 -28.11 32.17 10.89
C ARG A 248 -29.09 31.22 10.19
N HIS A 249 -28.81 30.85 8.94
CA HIS A 249 -29.63 29.89 8.19
C HIS A 249 -29.62 28.50 8.83
N SER A 250 -28.45 28.05 9.33
CA SER A 250 -28.32 26.76 9.99
C SER A 250 -28.94 26.78 11.39
N ILE A 251 -28.83 27.90 12.11
CA ILE A 251 -29.49 28.07 13.41
C ILE A 251 -31.01 28.05 13.25
N ALA A 252 -31.56 28.88 12.36
CA ALA A 252 -33.00 28.98 12.13
C ALA A 252 -33.61 27.64 11.71
N ASP A 253 -32.97 26.93 10.78
CA ASP A 253 -33.39 25.59 10.33
C ASP A 253 -33.40 24.56 11.47
N LYS A 254 -32.42 24.60 12.37
CA LYS A 254 -32.35 23.68 13.52
C LYS A 254 -33.37 24.00 14.61
N LEU A 255 -33.71 25.27 14.76
CA LEU A 255 -34.70 25.72 15.76
C LEU A 255 -36.13 25.73 15.21
N GLY A 256 -36.32 25.62 13.90
CA GLY A 256 -37.64 25.76 13.26
C GLY A 256 -38.18 27.19 13.33
N LEU A 257 -37.30 28.20 13.33
CA LEU A 257 -37.63 29.61 13.50
C LEU A 257 -37.44 30.41 12.20
N SER A 258 -37.97 31.62 12.17
CA SER A 258 -37.68 32.60 11.11
C SER A 258 -36.22 33.06 11.20
N LEU A 259 -35.64 33.48 10.06
CA LEU A 259 -34.27 34.02 10.02
C LEU A 259 -34.10 35.33 10.82
N GLU A 260 -35.19 36.06 11.01
CA GLU A 260 -35.24 37.34 11.72
C GLU A 260 -35.66 37.19 13.19
N ASP A 261 -35.90 35.96 13.63
CA ASP A 261 -36.30 35.69 15.00
C ASP A 261 -35.19 36.14 15.99
N PRO A 262 -35.53 36.92 17.04
CA PRO A 262 -34.55 37.36 18.04
C PRO A 262 -33.77 36.21 18.69
N ALA A 263 -34.37 35.02 18.81
CA ALA A 263 -33.70 33.86 19.35
C ALA A 263 -32.56 33.36 18.45
N VAL A 264 -32.66 33.53 17.12
CA VAL A 264 -31.58 33.20 16.17
C VAL A 264 -30.39 34.13 16.38
N ILE A 265 -30.66 35.42 16.57
CA ILE A 265 -29.64 36.43 16.86
C ILE A 265 -28.96 36.13 18.20
N CYS A 266 -29.75 35.89 19.25
CA CYS A 266 -29.25 35.52 20.58
C CYS A 266 -28.36 34.28 20.50
N MET A 267 -28.84 33.21 19.87
CA MET A 267 -28.10 31.96 19.73
C MET A 267 -26.78 32.15 19.00
N TYR A 268 -26.76 32.93 17.92
CA TYR A 268 -25.52 33.22 17.20
C TYR A 268 -24.47 33.88 18.10
N TRP A 269 -24.83 34.99 18.75
CA TRP A 269 -23.90 35.76 19.57
C TRP A 269 -23.48 34.98 20.82
N SER A 270 -24.41 34.27 21.45
CA SER A 270 -24.10 33.41 22.60
C SER A 270 -23.18 32.25 22.26
N ILE A 271 -23.34 31.63 21.08
CA ILE A 271 -22.42 30.57 20.62
C ILE A 271 -21.04 31.14 20.35
N LEU A 272 -20.96 32.29 19.66
CA LEU A 272 -19.69 32.95 19.37
C LEU A 272 -18.97 33.37 20.66
N ASP A 273 -19.69 33.90 21.65
CA ASP A 273 -19.11 34.29 22.94
C ASP A 273 -18.61 33.09 23.74
N ARG A 274 -19.44 32.04 23.87
CA ARG A 274 -19.11 30.89 24.72
C ARG A 274 -18.12 29.92 24.09
N PHE A 275 -18.27 29.63 22.81
CA PHE A 275 -17.52 28.59 22.08
C PHE A 275 -16.59 29.16 21.01
N GLY A 276 -16.62 30.47 20.77
CA GLY A 276 -15.85 31.08 19.71
C GLY A 276 -16.33 30.69 18.32
N VAL A 277 -15.46 30.94 17.34
CA VAL A 277 -15.68 30.52 15.94
C VAL A 277 -15.80 29.00 15.76
N ASP A 278 -15.28 28.22 16.70
CA ASP A 278 -15.34 26.75 16.67
C ASP A 278 -16.78 26.26 16.88
N GLY A 279 -17.52 26.85 17.82
CA GLY A 279 -18.94 26.61 17.99
C GLY A 279 -19.76 26.99 16.76
N LEU A 280 -19.44 28.12 16.13
CA LEU A 280 -20.08 28.53 14.87
C LEU A 280 -19.80 27.52 13.75
N ALA A 281 -18.59 26.97 13.67
CA ALA A 281 -18.23 25.96 12.68
C ALA A 281 -19.02 24.65 12.89
N HIS A 282 -19.20 24.21 14.14
CA HIS A 282 -20.07 23.07 14.44
C HIS A 282 -21.51 23.29 13.97
N VAL A 283 -22.07 24.48 14.16
CA VAL A 283 -23.42 24.81 13.70
C VAL A 283 -23.48 24.84 12.17
N LEU A 284 -22.53 25.51 11.52
CA LEU A 284 -22.48 25.66 10.07
C LEU A 284 -22.40 24.30 9.35
N PHE A 285 -21.59 23.38 9.88
CA PHE A 285 -21.39 22.04 9.32
C PHE A 285 -22.23 20.97 10.03
N SER A 286 -23.34 21.37 10.67
CA SER A 286 -24.21 20.47 11.44
C SER A 286 -24.91 19.39 10.61
N LYS A 287 -24.95 19.52 9.28
CA LYS A 287 -25.47 18.52 8.34
C LYS A 287 -24.36 17.82 7.54
N THR A 288 -23.11 18.19 7.76
CA THR A 288 -21.97 17.69 6.98
C THR A 288 -21.54 16.31 7.49
N PRO A 289 -21.37 15.30 6.61
CA PRO A 289 -20.83 14.01 7.02
C PRO A 289 -19.37 14.08 7.47
N PHE A 290 -18.98 13.23 8.41
CA PHE A 290 -17.61 13.12 8.95
C PHE A 290 -16.53 13.01 7.85
N LEU A 291 -16.76 12.22 6.79
CA LEU A 291 -15.79 12.04 5.71
C LEU A 291 -15.55 13.32 4.88
N LYS A 292 -16.52 14.25 4.84
CA LYS A 292 -16.38 15.54 4.16
C LYS A 292 -15.74 16.58 5.07
N ASN A 293 -16.02 16.51 6.36
CA ASN A 293 -15.40 17.38 7.35
C ASN A 293 -15.19 16.67 8.70
N TRP A 294 -13.98 16.15 8.91
CA TRP A 294 -13.67 15.36 10.11
C TRP A 294 -13.77 16.10 11.45
N TYR A 295 -13.48 17.42 11.49
CA TYR A 295 -13.52 18.21 12.73
C TYR A 295 -14.93 18.77 13.02
N HIS A 296 -15.56 19.40 12.03
CA HIS A 296 -16.90 20.00 12.19
C HIS A 296 -17.89 19.25 11.30
N ASN A 297 -18.74 18.42 11.91
CA ASN A 297 -19.71 17.59 11.22
C ASN A 297 -20.93 17.35 12.09
N GLU A 298 -21.90 16.62 11.54
CA GLU A 298 -23.12 16.24 12.23
C GLU A 298 -22.87 15.58 13.61
N ASN A 299 -21.87 14.72 13.74
CA ASN A 299 -21.59 14.04 15.01
C ASN A 299 -21.00 15.00 16.04
N THR A 300 -20.06 15.85 15.63
CA THR A 300 -19.47 16.83 16.56
C THR A 300 -20.47 17.93 16.94
N TYR A 301 -21.39 18.28 16.04
CA TYR A 301 -22.54 19.13 16.35
C TYR A 301 -23.49 18.48 17.37
N LYS A 302 -23.81 17.18 17.25
CA LYS A 302 -24.59 16.47 18.27
C LYS A 302 -23.91 16.51 19.64
N GLY A 303 -22.58 16.39 19.66
CA GLY A 303 -21.77 16.58 20.87
C GLY A 303 -21.90 17.98 21.47
N LEU A 304 -21.81 19.03 20.64
CA LEU A 304 -22.04 20.41 21.07
C LEU A 304 -23.44 20.58 21.67
N VAL A 305 -24.48 20.12 20.99
CA VAL A 305 -25.87 20.25 21.45
C VAL A 305 -26.10 19.49 22.75
N ALA A 306 -25.45 18.34 22.95
CA ALA A 306 -25.56 17.58 24.20
C ALA A 306 -24.84 18.22 25.39
N SER A 307 -23.96 19.21 25.16
CA SER A 307 -23.24 19.88 26.24
C SER A 307 -24.17 20.72 27.12
N GLU A 308 -23.91 20.73 28.43
CA GLU A 308 -24.68 21.52 29.40
C GLU A 308 -24.63 23.02 29.06
N GLU A 309 -23.46 23.49 28.63
CA GLU A 309 -23.23 24.87 28.23
C GLU A 309 -24.14 25.29 27.08
N TYR A 310 -24.24 24.46 26.03
CA TYR A 310 -25.14 24.74 24.91
C TYR A 310 -26.61 24.69 25.33
N GLN A 311 -27.00 23.72 26.18
CA GLN A 311 -28.36 23.62 26.70
C GLN A 311 -28.75 24.84 27.54
N ASN A 312 -27.81 25.40 28.31
CA ASN A 312 -28.04 26.62 29.06
C ASN A 312 -28.24 27.83 28.13
N LEU A 313 -27.44 27.95 27.06
CA LEU A 313 -27.64 29.00 26.04
C LEU A 313 -29.00 28.85 25.32
N TYR A 314 -29.35 27.62 24.96
CA TYR A 314 -30.62 27.30 24.32
C TYR A 314 -31.80 27.76 25.17
N ARG A 315 -31.78 27.45 26.48
CA ARG A 315 -32.80 27.90 27.42
C ARG A 315 -32.81 29.42 27.54
N SER A 316 -31.65 30.09 27.67
CA SER A 316 -31.63 31.54 27.82
C SER A 316 -32.16 32.29 26.60
N CYS A 317 -31.89 31.79 25.39
CA CYS A 317 -32.31 32.45 24.16
C CYS A 317 -33.76 32.16 23.75
N LEU A 318 -34.30 30.98 24.08
CA LEU A 318 -35.65 30.58 23.65
C LEU A 318 -36.72 30.77 24.71
N VAL A 319 -36.38 30.75 26.00
CA VAL A 319 -37.36 30.98 27.08
C VAL A 319 -37.72 32.47 27.21
N GLN A 320 -36.99 33.37 26.56
CA GLN A 320 -37.32 34.80 26.51
C GLN A 320 -38.31 35.18 25.39
N ALA A 321 -38.81 34.21 24.62
CA ALA A 321 -39.68 34.42 23.46
C ALA A 321 -41.18 34.15 23.75
N GLU A 322 -41.62 34.34 25.00
CA GLU A 322 -43.06 34.35 25.39
C GLU A 322 -43.58 35.77 25.62
#